data_AF-A0A7L3VQS5-F1
#
_entry.id   AF-A0A7L3VQS5-F1
#
_cell.length_a   1.000
_cell.length_b   1.000
_cell.length_c   1.000
_cell.angle_alpha   90.00
_cell.angle_beta   90.00
_cell.angle_gamma   90.00
#
_symmetry.space_group_name_H-M   'P 1'
#
loop_
_entity.id
_entity.type
_entity.pdbx_description
1 polymer ?
#
loop_
_entity_poly.entity_id
_entity_poly.type
_entity_poly.pdbx_seq_one_letter_code
_entity_poly.pdbx_strand_id
1 'polypeptide(L)'
;RHLLELLKRTTVHGESNSALVIGPRGSGKTALLNHVLKDLREMEQVRENLLENPFLSGLLQTNDKVALKEITRQLQLENVVGDKVFGSFAENLAFLLEALRKGDRSSSCPILFVLDEFDLFVHHKNQTLLYNLFDISQSAQTPVTVIGLTCRQDILELLEKRVKSRFSHRQIYLMNSFDFKQYIKIFKKQLSLPAEFPDESFAQKWNNNVQHLSEDKTVQDVLQNLFHHTKDLRSLHLLLMLASSAVTVHHPLLTAADLQEASRQHSTDSKANIVHGLSVLEICLIIAMKHLNEVYDGEPFNFQMVYNEFQKFIQRKAHSMYNFEKPVVMKAFEHLLQLELVQPLERPSARAQREFLLMKLLLDSSQIMDALQVYPNCPTDVKQWAASSLSWL
;
A
#
# COMPACT_ATOMS: atom_id res chain seq x y z
N ARG A 1 -23.39 -5.05 -8.27
CA ARG A 1 -24.46 -5.61 -9.15
C ARG A 1 -23.92 -6.73 -10.04
N HIS A 2 -22.99 -6.48 -10.97
CA HIS A 2 -22.42 -7.55 -11.82
C HIS A 2 -21.85 -8.74 -11.03
N LEU A 3 -21.05 -8.47 -9.99
CA LEU A 3 -20.48 -9.53 -9.14
C LEU A 3 -21.55 -10.34 -8.40
N LEU A 4 -22.58 -9.66 -7.88
CA LEU A 4 -23.71 -10.29 -7.19
C LEU A 4 -24.49 -11.20 -8.15
N GLU A 5 -24.77 -10.74 -9.36
CA GLU A 5 -25.47 -11.54 -10.36
C GLU A 5 -24.67 -12.78 -10.79
N LEU A 6 -23.36 -12.63 -10.99
CA LEU A 6 -22.47 -13.76 -11.31
C LEU A 6 -22.52 -14.81 -10.21
N LEU A 7 -22.38 -14.40 -8.95
CA LEU A 7 -22.42 -15.32 -7.82
C LEU A 7 -23.79 -15.96 -7.67
N LYS A 8 -24.88 -15.22 -7.84
CA LYS A 8 -26.25 -15.78 -7.85
C LYS A 8 -26.42 -16.88 -8.88
N ARG A 9 -25.89 -16.71 -10.10
CA ARG A 9 -25.98 -17.74 -11.14
C ARG A 9 -25.25 -19.01 -10.74
N THR A 10 -24.11 -18.89 -10.09
CA THR A 10 -23.38 -20.05 -9.57
C THR A 10 -24.12 -20.74 -8.45
N THR A 11 -24.67 -19.98 -7.49
CA THR A 11 -25.35 -20.57 -6.33
C THR A 11 -26.71 -21.16 -6.67
N VAL A 12 -27.48 -20.54 -7.57
CA VAL A 12 -28.85 -20.93 -7.90
C VAL A 12 -28.93 -21.85 -9.11
N HIS A 13 -28.13 -21.60 -10.15
CA HIS A 13 -28.18 -22.35 -11.42
C HIS A 13 -27.05 -23.38 -11.56
N GLY A 14 -26.08 -23.42 -10.64
CA GLY A 14 -24.94 -24.34 -10.72
C GLY A 14 -24.01 -24.03 -11.90
N GLU A 15 -23.96 -22.77 -12.33
CA GLU A 15 -23.06 -22.31 -13.38
C GLU A 15 -21.65 -22.06 -12.83
N SER A 16 -20.63 -22.64 -13.46
CA SER A 16 -19.23 -22.34 -13.14
C SER A 16 -18.79 -21.06 -13.85
N ASN A 17 -18.07 -20.19 -13.14
CA ASN A 17 -17.69 -18.89 -13.64
C ASN A 17 -16.28 -18.50 -13.21
N SER A 18 -15.63 -17.61 -13.95
CA SER A 18 -14.38 -16.98 -13.52
C SER A 18 -14.47 -15.46 -13.72
N ALA A 19 -13.93 -14.67 -12.82
CA ALA A 19 -13.92 -13.21 -12.96
C ALA A 19 -12.67 -12.62 -12.32
N LEU A 20 -12.18 -11.52 -12.89
CA LEU A 20 -11.10 -10.72 -12.31
C LEU A 20 -11.63 -9.36 -11.91
N VAL A 21 -11.43 -9.00 -10.65
CA VAL A 21 -11.75 -7.70 -10.08
C VAL A 21 -10.47 -6.87 -10.06
N ILE A 22 -10.40 -5.86 -10.92
CA ILE A 22 -9.19 -5.08 -11.20
C ILE A 22 -9.41 -3.65 -10.75
N GLY A 23 -8.51 -3.11 -9.95
CA GLY A 23 -8.58 -1.71 -9.52
C GLY A 23 -7.41 -1.34 -8.63
N PRO A 24 -7.10 -0.04 -8.45
CA PRO A 24 -5.97 0.38 -7.64
C PRO A 24 -6.08 -0.12 -6.19
N ARG A 25 -4.96 -0.07 -5.47
CA ARG A 25 -4.97 -0.34 -4.02
C ARG A 25 -5.93 0.63 -3.34
N GLY A 26 -6.66 0.13 -2.34
CA GLY A 26 -7.62 0.94 -1.58
C GLY A 26 -8.97 1.24 -2.27
N SER A 27 -9.20 0.82 -3.53
CA SER A 27 -10.50 1.00 -4.22
C SER A 27 -11.67 0.16 -3.67
N GLY A 28 -11.46 -0.60 -2.58
CA GLY A 28 -12.52 -1.38 -1.94
C GLY A 28 -12.86 -2.71 -2.63
N LYS A 29 -11.95 -3.31 -3.41
CA LYS A 29 -12.16 -4.63 -4.06
C LYS A 29 -12.65 -5.71 -3.08
N THR A 30 -11.94 -5.89 -1.97
CA THR A 30 -12.29 -6.87 -0.93
C THR A 30 -13.58 -6.48 -0.21
N ALA A 31 -13.81 -5.19 0.03
CA ALA A 31 -15.03 -4.70 0.66
C ALA A 31 -16.26 -4.95 -0.22
N LEU A 32 -16.15 -4.76 -1.54
CA LEU A 32 -17.20 -5.10 -2.50
C LEU A 32 -17.52 -6.59 -2.44
N LEU A 33 -16.50 -7.45 -2.46
CA LEU A 33 -16.69 -8.90 -2.38
C LEU A 33 -17.38 -9.30 -1.08
N ASN A 34 -16.90 -8.83 0.07
CA ASN A 34 -17.47 -9.14 1.37
C ASN A 34 -18.93 -8.65 1.50
N HIS A 35 -19.25 -7.48 0.96
CA HIS A 35 -20.63 -6.98 0.95
C HIS A 35 -21.53 -7.85 0.08
N VAL A 36 -21.06 -8.24 -1.12
CA VAL A 36 -21.82 -9.12 -2.02
C VAL A 36 -22.02 -10.49 -1.39
N LEU A 37 -21.02 -11.04 -0.69
CA LEU A 37 -21.16 -12.30 0.05
C LEU A 37 -22.16 -12.18 1.20
N LYS A 38 -22.13 -11.08 1.96
CA LYS A 38 -23.12 -10.81 3.00
C LYS A 38 -24.55 -10.79 2.43
N ASP A 39 -24.77 -10.06 1.35
CA ASP A 39 -26.08 -9.97 0.69
C ASP A 39 -26.56 -11.34 0.19
N LEU A 40 -25.65 -12.20 -0.30
CA LEU A 40 -25.99 -13.56 -0.74
C LEU A 40 -26.41 -14.47 0.42
N ARG A 41 -25.75 -14.36 1.59
CA ARG A 41 -26.10 -15.14 2.80
C ARG A 41 -27.48 -14.80 3.36
N GLU A 42 -27.95 -13.58 3.13
CA GLU A 42 -29.28 -13.15 3.54
C GLU A 42 -30.39 -13.76 2.66
N MET A 43 -30.05 -14.35 1.51
CA MET A 43 -31.01 -15.01 0.62
C MET A 43 -31.28 -16.45 1.07
N GLU A 44 -32.56 -16.78 1.32
CA GLU A 44 -33.00 -18.09 1.79
C GLU A 44 -32.56 -19.25 0.89
N GLN A 45 -32.46 -19.02 -0.42
CA GLN A 45 -32.05 -20.02 -1.42
C GLN A 45 -30.57 -20.43 -1.33
N VAL A 46 -29.72 -19.65 -0.65
CA VAL A 46 -28.26 -19.82 -0.60
C VAL A 46 -27.79 -20.33 0.76
N ARG A 47 -28.59 -20.11 1.83
CA ARG A 47 -28.23 -20.38 3.24
C ARG A 47 -27.78 -21.81 3.54
N GLU A 48 -28.23 -22.81 2.76
CA GLU A 48 -27.90 -24.22 3.03
C GLU A 48 -26.80 -24.80 2.11
N ASN A 49 -26.42 -24.10 1.03
CA ASN A 49 -25.65 -24.71 -0.06
C ASN A 49 -24.33 -24.03 -0.43
N LEU A 50 -23.94 -22.90 0.17
CA LEU A 50 -22.67 -22.25 -0.20
C LEU A 50 -21.52 -22.65 0.74
N LEU A 51 -20.57 -23.44 0.24
CA LEU A 51 -19.27 -23.57 0.87
C LEU A 51 -18.40 -22.39 0.45
N GLU A 52 -18.42 -21.35 1.26
CA GLU A 52 -17.51 -20.21 1.14
C GLU A 52 -16.12 -20.60 1.62
N ASN A 53 -15.38 -21.39 0.87
CA ASN A 53 -13.99 -21.68 1.18
C ASN A 53 -13.34 -22.30 -0.07
N PRO A 54 -12.34 -21.65 -0.72
CA PRO A 54 -11.24 -21.04 -0.03
C PRO A 54 -10.85 -19.59 -0.43
N PHE A 55 -10.52 -18.79 0.60
CA PHE A 55 -9.81 -17.53 0.43
C PHE A 55 -8.29 -17.80 0.45
N LEU A 56 -7.64 -17.55 -0.68
CA LEU A 56 -6.20 -17.69 -0.85
C LEU A 56 -5.61 -16.30 -1.10
N SER A 57 -4.52 -15.99 -0.41
CA SER A 57 -3.74 -14.77 -0.60
C SER A 57 -2.38 -15.13 -1.19
N GLY A 58 -2.02 -14.49 -2.30
CA GLY A 58 -0.72 -14.69 -2.95
C GLY A 58 0.48 -14.36 -2.06
N LEU A 59 0.28 -13.57 -1.00
CA LEU A 59 1.32 -13.28 0.00
C LEU A 59 1.56 -14.44 0.97
N LEU A 60 0.52 -15.21 1.29
CA LEU A 60 0.61 -16.34 2.22
C LEU A 60 0.97 -17.63 1.49
N GLN A 61 0.29 -17.91 0.37
CA GLN A 61 0.50 -19.11 -0.41
C GLN A 61 1.48 -18.86 -1.56
N THR A 62 2.77 -18.84 -1.23
CA THR A 62 3.88 -18.57 -2.18
C THR A 62 4.16 -19.69 -3.19
N ASN A 63 3.50 -20.84 -3.05
CA ASN A 63 3.66 -21.99 -3.95
C ASN A 63 2.35 -22.78 -4.05
N ASP A 64 2.08 -23.36 -5.21
CA ASP A 64 0.89 -24.18 -5.50
C ASP A 64 0.70 -25.33 -4.49
N LYS A 65 1.78 -25.92 -3.96
CA LYS A 65 1.67 -26.97 -2.92
C LYS A 65 1.07 -26.44 -1.62
N VAL A 66 1.45 -25.22 -1.21
CA VAL A 66 0.91 -24.59 0.01
C VAL A 66 -0.53 -24.17 -0.22
N ALA A 67 -0.83 -23.63 -1.41
CA ALA A 67 -2.20 -23.32 -1.82
C ALA A 67 -3.10 -24.56 -1.76
N LEU A 68 -2.64 -25.71 -2.28
CA LEU A 68 -3.44 -26.94 -2.26
C LEU A 68 -3.72 -27.45 -0.85
N LYS A 69 -2.71 -27.45 0.04
CA LYS A 69 -2.90 -27.80 1.45
C LYS A 69 -3.92 -26.89 2.11
N GLU A 70 -3.85 -25.59 1.84
CA GLU A 70 -4.79 -24.62 2.39
C GLU A 70 -6.21 -24.81 1.85
N ILE A 71 -6.36 -25.13 0.56
CA ILE A 71 -7.65 -25.52 -0.03
C ILE A 71 -8.20 -26.75 0.72
N THR A 72 -7.41 -27.80 0.90
CA THR A 72 -7.83 -29.02 1.62
C THR A 72 -8.27 -28.72 3.05
N ARG A 73 -7.52 -27.86 3.76
CA ARG A 73 -7.82 -27.42 5.13
C ARG A 73 -9.12 -26.63 5.21
N GLN A 74 -9.30 -25.63 4.34
CA GLN A 74 -10.49 -24.77 4.34
C GLN A 74 -11.76 -25.53 3.91
N LEU A 75 -11.62 -26.56 3.08
CA LEU A 75 -12.70 -27.48 2.71
C LEU A 75 -13.00 -28.55 3.77
N GLN A 76 -12.22 -28.61 4.87
CA GLN A 76 -12.36 -29.61 5.94
C GLN A 76 -12.20 -31.07 5.46
N LEU A 77 -11.43 -31.29 4.39
CA LEU A 77 -11.22 -32.60 3.78
C LEU A 77 -9.91 -33.27 4.22
N GLU A 78 -9.21 -32.71 5.22
CA GLU A 78 -7.95 -33.27 5.73
C GLU A 78 -8.09 -34.74 6.16
N ASN A 79 -9.18 -35.07 6.84
CA ASN A 79 -9.48 -36.44 7.28
C ASN A 79 -9.85 -37.37 6.12
N VAL A 80 -10.38 -36.83 5.01
CA VAL A 80 -10.78 -37.60 3.82
C VAL A 80 -9.57 -37.90 2.93
N VAL A 81 -8.62 -36.97 2.90
CA VAL A 81 -7.34 -37.12 2.19
C VAL A 81 -6.40 -38.05 2.97
N GLY A 82 -6.25 -37.87 4.28
CA GLY A 82 -5.39 -38.70 5.13
C GLY A 82 -3.98 -38.85 4.55
N ASP A 83 -3.49 -40.09 4.48
CA ASP A 83 -2.17 -40.46 3.93
C ASP A 83 -2.19 -40.76 2.41
N LYS A 84 -3.25 -40.40 1.68
CA LYS A 84 -3.33 -40.66 0.24
C LYS A 84 -2.28 -39.83 -0.51
N VAL A 85 -1.45 -40.52 -1.28
CA VAL A 85 -0.48 -39.91 -2.18
C VAL A 85 -1.11 -39.78 -3.56
N PHE A 86 -1.30 -38.55 -4.02
CA PHE A 86 -1.77 -38.25 -5.38
C PHE A 86 -0.58 -38.11 -6.34
N GLY A 87 -0.72 -38.64 -7.57
CA GLY A 87 0.34 -38.59 -8.57
C GLY A 87 0.49 -37.21 -9.21
N SER A 88 -0.62 -36.45 -9.30
CA SER A 88 -0.63 -35.11 -9.87
C SER A 88 -1.43 -34.10 -9.03
N PHE A 89 -1.15 -32.81 -9.24
CA PHE A 89 -1.92 -31.71 -8.64
C PHE A 89 -3.39 -31.77 -9.06
N ALA A 90 -3.65 -32.07 -10.34
CA ALA A 90 -4.98 -32.17 -10.92
C ALA A 90 -5.80 -33.29 -10.26
N GLU A 91 -5.20 -34.46 -10.04
CA GLU A 91 -5.85 -35.58 -9.34
C GLU A 91 -6.24 -35.22 -7.91
N ASN A 92 -5.35 -34.57 -7.16
CA ASN A 92 -5.66 -34.16 -5.79
C ASN A 92 -6.82 -33.15 -5.77
N LEU A 93 -6.78 -32.14 -6.63
CA LEU A 93 -7.86 -31.15 -6.72
C LEU A 93 -9.19 -31.77 -7.18
N ALA A 94 -9.15 -32.67 -8.17
CA ALA A 94 -10.33 -33.40 -8.62
C ALA A 94 -10.92 -34.28 -7.51
N PHE A 95 -10.07 -34.99 -6.75
CA PHE A 95 -10.49 -35.80 -5.61
C PHE A 95 -11.16 -34.95 -4.51
N LEU A 96 -10.60 -33.78 -4.20
CA LEU A 96 -11.19 -32.86 -3.23
C LEU A 96 -12.59 -32.40 -3.67
N LEU A 97 -12.76 -32.10 -4.95
CA LEU A 97 -14.04 -31.66 -5.50
C LEU A 97 -15.06 -32.79 -5.61
N GLU A 98 -14.61 -34.01 -5.93
CA GLU A 98 -15.46 -35.20 -5.95
C GLU A 98 -15.98 -35.55 -4.55
N ALA A 99 -15.15 -35.39 -3.51
CA ALA A 99 -15.59 -35.57 -2.13
C ALA A 99 -16.70 -34.59 -1.69
N LEU A 100 -16.83 -33.44 -2.37
CA LEU A 100 -17.86 -32.43 -2.13
C LEU A 100 -19.11 -32.63 -2.99
N ARG A 101 -19.10 -33.61 -3.90
CA ARG A 101 -20.21 -33.91 -4.78
C ARG A 101 -21.21 -34.84 -4.09
N LYS A 102 -22.38 -34.30 -3.72
CA LYS A 102 -23.54 -35.10 -3.27
C LYS A 102 -24.47 -35.44 -4.44
N GLY A 103 -24.04 -36.35 -5.33
CA GLY A 103 -24.89 -36.86 -6.42
C GLY A 103 -25.05 -35.91 -7.62
N ASP A 104 -26.25 -35.34 -7.79
CA ASP A 104 -26.67 -34.53 -8.95
C ASP A 104 -26.18 -33.07 -8.90
N ARG A 105 -26.18 -32.40 -10.06
CA ARG A 105 -25.67 -31.03 -10.25
C ARG A 105 -26.44 -29.96 -9.47
N SER A 106 -27.71 -30.22 -9.16
CA SER A 106 -28.57 -29.35 -8.34
C SER A 106 -28.45 -29.61 -6.84
N SER A 107 -27.86 -30.75 -6.43
CA SER A 107 -27.60 -31.11 -5.03
C SER A 107 -26.13 -31.02 -4.64
N SER A 108 -25.23 -30.77 -5.60
CA SER A 108 -23.81 -30.51 -5.35
C SER A 108 -23.60 -29.11 -4.77
N CYS A 109 -22.71 -29.02 -3.79
CA CYS A 109 -22.40 -27.77 -3.12
C CYS A 109 -21.53 -26.85 -4.00
N PRO A 110 -22.00 -25.65 -4.42
CA PRO A 110 -21.17 -24.68 -5.13
C PRO A 110 -19.99 -24.20 -4.28
N ILE A 111 -18.82 -24.10 -4.91
CA ILE A 111 -17.57 -23.67 -4.27
C ILE A 111 -17.11 -22.34 -4.87
N LEU A 112 -16.79 -21.40 -4.00
CA LEU A 112 -16.22 -20.11 -4.38
C LEU A 112 -14.74 -20.02 -3.98
N PHE A 113 -13.87 -19.93 -4.99
CA PHE A 113 -12.45 -19.61 -4.82
C PHE A 113 -12.24 -18.11 -4.93
N VAL A 114 -11.65 -17.52 -3.89
CA VAL A 114 -11.22 -16.12 -3.90
C VAL A 114 -9.70 -16.09 -3.85
N LEU A 115 -9.09 -15.51 -4.88
CA LEU A 115 -7.65 -15.36 -5.02
C LEU A 115 -7.29 -13.88 -4.84
N ASP A 116 -6.91 -13.49 -3.63
CA ASP A 116 -6.38 -12.16 -3.36
C ASP A 116 -4.90 -12.07 -3.72
N GLU A 117 -4.46 -10.90 -4.17
CA GLU A 117 -3.15 -10.71 -4.79
C GLU A 117 -2.91 -11.68 -5.96
N PHE A 118 -3.90 -11.72 -6.87
CA PHE A 118 -3.92 -12.66 -8.00
C PHE A 118 -2.64 -12.62 -8.85
N ASP A 119 -2.01 -11.45 -9.01
CA ASP A 119 -0.76 -11.26 -9.73
C ASP A 119 0.40 -12.11 -9.20
N LEU A 120 0.44 -12.41 -7.90
CA LEU A 120 1.48 -13.28 -7.32
C LEU A 120 1.30 -14.75 -7.74
N PHE A 121 0.06 -15.22 -7.86
CA PHE A 121 -0.23 -16.58 -8.34
C PHE A 121 0.18 -16.78 -9.80
N VAL A 122 0.19 -15.71 -10.61
CA VAL A 122 0.63 -15.78 -12.01
C VAL A 122 2.15 -16.03 -12.13
N HIS A 123 2.91 -15.65 -11.10
CA HIS A 123 4.35 -15.90 -11.02
C HIS A 123 4.72 -17.30 -10.51
N HIS A 124 3.75 -18.12 -10.13
CA HIS A 124 4.01 -19.51 -9.76
C HIS A 124 4.50 -20.33 -10.96
N LYS A 125 5.33 -21.34 -10.68
CA LYS A 125 5.90 -22.21 -11.72
C LYS A 125 4.78 -22.87 -12.53
N ASN A 126 4.78 -22.63 -13.84
CA ASN A 126 3.82 -23.18 -14.80
C ASN A 126 2.35 -22.85 -14.50
N GLN A 127 2.06 -21.88 -13.63
CA GLN A 127 0.69 -21.44 -13.28
C GLN A 127 -0.26 -22.62 -12.98
N THR A 128 0.22 -23.65 -12.27
CA THR A 128 -0.46 -24.95 -12.19
C THR A 128 -1.79 -24.81 -11.46
N LEU A 129 -1.84 -24.07 -10.34
CA LEU A 129 -3.08 -23.79 -9.63
C LEU A 129 -4.12 -23.09 -10.52
N LEU A 130 -3.72 -22.01 -11.20
CA LEU A 130 -4.60 -21.21 -12.06
C LEU A 130 -5.14 -22.03 -13.24
N TYR A 131 -4.26 -22.80 -13.88
CA TYR A 131 -4.66 -23.70 -14.97
C TYR A 131 -5.76 -24.66 -14.51
N ASN A 132 -5.54 -25.37 -13.40
CA ASN A 132 -6.49 -26.37 -12.92
C ASN A 132 -7.80 -25.73 -12.45
N LEU A 133 -7.75 -24.61 -11.71
CA LEU A 133 -8.97 -23.91 -11.27
C LEU A 133 -9.81 -23.42 -12.47
N PHE A 134 -9.18 -22.86 -13.50
CA PHE A 134 -9.92 -22.41 -14.68
C PHE A 134 -10.40 -23.56 -15.57
N ASP A 135 -9.62 -24.63 -15.70
CA ASP A 135 -10.04 -25.85 -16.43
C ASP A 135 -11.28 -26.47 -15.77
N ILE A 136 -11.27 -26.57 -14.43
CA ILE A 136 -12.41 -27.04 -13.65
C ILE A 136 -13.61 -26.09 -13.80
N SER A 137 -13.38 -24.77 -13.80
CA SER A 137 -14.46 -23.81 -14.02
C SER A 137 -15.10 -23.90 -15.42
N GLN A 138 -14.38 -24.43 -16.41
CA GLN A 138 -14.94 -24.72 -17.73
C GLN A 138 -15.65 -26.07 -17.79
N SER A 139 -15.18 -27.04 -17.01
CA SER A 139 -15.82 -28.35 -16.89
C SER A 139 -17.18 -28.23 -16.20
N ALA A 140 -18.21 -28.83 -16.79
CA ALA A 140 -19.59 -28.70 -16.29
C ALA A 140 -19.93 -29.61 -15.09
N GLN A 141 -18.94 -30.25 -14.47
CA GLN A 141 -19.16 -31.33 -13.50
C GLN A 141 -19.41 -30.83 -12.07
N THR A 142 -18.66 -29.81 -11.62
CA THR A 142 -18.79 -29.23 -10.29
C THR A 142 -18.98 -27.72 -10.40
N PRO A 143 -20.01 -27.14 -9.76
CA PRO A 143 -20.24 -25.69 -9.78
C PRO A 143 -19.12 -24.97 -9.02
N VAL A 144 -18.21 -24.34 -9.76
CA VAL A 144 -17.03 -23.64 -9.22
C VAL A 144 -16.99 -22.21 -9.74
N THR A 145 -16.86 -21.25 -8.84
CA THR A 145 -16.54 -19.87 -9.21
C THR A 145 -15.17 -19.46 -8.73
N VAL A 146 -14.39 -18.82 -9.61
CA VAL A 146 -13.06 -18.29 -9.30
C VAL A 146 -13.06 -16.77 -9.44
N ILE A 147 -12.86 -16.05 -8.34
CA ILE A 147 -12.72 -14.59 -8.31
C ILE A 147 -11.26 -14.25 -7.99
N GLY A 148 -10.56 -13.62 -8.92
CA GLY A 148 -9.25 -13.03 -8.65
C GLY A 148 -9.34 -11.54 -8.34
N LEU A 149 -8.66 -11.08 -7.29
CA LEU A 149 -8.51 -9.67 -6.95
C LEU A 149 -7.08 -9.23 -7.28
N THR A 150 -6.92 -8.17 -8.06
CA THR A 150 -5.58 -7.62 -8.36
C THR A 150 -5.62 -6.10 -8.53
N CYS A 151 -4.45 -5.47 -8.39
CA CYS A 151 -4.24 -4.08 -8.78
C CYS A 151 -3.58 -3.90 -10.15
N ARG A 152 -3.06 -4.97 -10.77
CA ARG A 152 -2.45 -4.91 -12.10
C ARG A 152 -3.50 -4.85 -13.20
N GLN A 153 -3.34 -3.92 -14.13
CA GLN A 153 -4.21 -3.79 -15.30
C GLN A 153 -3.79 -4.74 -16.43
N ASP A 154 -2.49 -5.01 -16.55
CA ASP A 154 -1.83 -5.89 -17.52
C ASP A 154 -1.89 -7.38 -17.14
N ILE A 155 -2.69 -7.74 -16.12
CA ILE A 155 -2.72 -9.09 -15.56
C ILE A 155 -3.02 -10.20 -16.60
N LEU A 156 -3.81 -9.89 -17.63
CA LEU A 156 -4.15 -10.84 -18.70
C LEU A 156 -2.97 -11.14 -19.65
N GLU A 157 -1.93 -10.32 -19.66
CA GLU A 157 -0.73 -10.53 -20.48
C GLU A 157 0.25 -11.47 -19.79
N LEU A 158 0.20 -11.52 -18.45
CA LEU A 158 1.04 -12.40 -17.63
C LEU A 158 0.54 -13.85 -17.62
N LEU A 159 -0.73 -14.08 -17.94
CA LEU A 159 -1.29 -15.42 -18.05
C LEU A 159 -0.72 -16.15 -19.26
N GLU A 160 -0.27 -17.39 -19.06
CA GLU A 160 0.12 -18.27 -20.16
C GLU A 160 -1.07 -18.49 -21.12
N LYS A 161 -0.78 -18.67 -22.42
CA LYS A 161 -1.82 -18.85 -23.45
C LYS A 161 -2.85 -19.93 -23.10
N ARG A 162 -2.41 -21.04 -22.50
CA ARG A 162 -3.27 -22.18 -22.09
C ARG A 162 -4.19 -21.87 -20.90
N VAL A 163 -3.77 -20.96 -20.02
CA VAL A 163 -4.54 -20.49 -18.85
C VAL A 163 -5.51 -19.39 -19.29
N LYS A 164 -5.01 -18.44 -20.08
CA LYS A 164 -5.80 -17.34 -20.64
C LYS A 164 -6.99 -17.83 -21.47
N SER A 165 -6.79 -18.85 -22.30
CA SER A 165 -7.86 -19.47 -23.11
C SER A 165 -8.99 -20.05 -22.24
N ARG A 166 -8.67 -20.50 -21.02
CA ARG A 166 -9.64 -21.12 -20.10
C ARG A 166 -10.38 -20.09 -19.24
N PHE A 167 -9.84 -18.90 -19.11
CA PHE A 167 -10.47 -17.81 -18.36
C PHE A 167 -11.68 -17.27 -19.15
N SER A 168 -12.79 -16.97 -18.46
CA SER A 168 -14.02 -16.52 -19.13
C SER A 168 -13.98 -15.06 -19.64
N HIS A 169 -12.80 -14.41 -19.58
CA HIS A 169 -12.56 -13.04 -20.02
C HIS A 169 -13.43 -11.96 -19.33
N ARG A 170 -14.03 -12.27 -18.17
CA ARG A 170 -14.84 -11.30 -17.41
C ARG A 170 -13.97 -10.45 -16.49
N GLN A 171 -13.82 -9.19 -16.83
CA GLN A 171 -13.10 -8.20 -16.02
C GLN A 171 -14.08 -7.19 -15.42
N ILE A 172 -13.98 -6.98 -14.11
CA ILE A 172 -14.74 -5.99 -13.36
C ILE A 172 -13.75 -4.93 -12.88
N TYR A 173 -13.79 -3.76 -13.52
CA TYR A 173 -12.94 -2.64 -13.15
C TYR A 173 -13.56 -1.82 -12.02
N LEU A 174 -12.88 -1.74 -10.88
CA LEU A 174 -13.17 -0.79 -9.80
C LEU A 174 -12.22 0.39 -9.89
N MET A 175 -12.64 1.40 -10.64
CA MET A 175 -11.95 2.68 -10.71
C MET A 175 -12.66 3.70 -9.81
N ASN A 176 -11.88 4.54 -9.13
CA ASN A 176 -12.39 5.62 -8.28
C ASN A 176 -12.85 6.78 -9.17
N SER A 177 -14.02 6.64 -9.79
CA SER A 177 -14.60 7.60 -10.75
C SER A 177 -15.46 8.70 -10.10
N PHE A 178 -15.34 8.90 -8.80
CA PHE A 178 -16.12 9.90 -8.08
C PHE A 178 -15.53 11.32 -8.19
N ASP A 179 -16.40 12.32 -8.14
CA ASP A 179 -16.05 13.74 -8.10
C ASP A 179 -15.80 14.22 -6.66
N PHE A 180 -15.29 15.45 -6.52
CA PHE A 180 -15.03 16.02 -5.20
C PHE A 180 -16.31 16.16 -4.36
N LYS A 181 -17.45 16.44 -4.99
CA LYS A 181 -18.75 16.53 -4.30
C LYS A 181 -19.16 15.19 -3.70
N GLN A 182 -18.96 14.08 -4.41
CA GLN A 182 -19.17 12.73 -3.90
C GLN A 182 -18.14 12.39 -2.81
N TYR A 183 -16.90 12.86 -2.93
CA TYR A 183 -15.89 12.67 -1.89
C TYR A 183 -16.29 13.32 -0.55
N ILE A 184 -16.83 14.55 -0.57
CA ILE A 184 -17.39 15.20 0.63
C ILE A 184 -18.56 14.38 1.20
N LYS A 185 -19.42 13.83 0.35
CA LYS A 185 -20.50 12.94 0.83
C LYS A 185 -19.96 11.67 1.49
N ILE A 186 -18.86 11.12 0.99
CA ILE A 186 -18.19 9.96 1.60
C ILE A 186 -17.60 10.36 2.96
N PHE A 187 -16.88 11.49 3.04
CA PHE A 187 -16.39 12.05 4.31
C PHE A 187 -17.51 12.16 5.35
N LYS A 188 -18.63 12.80 4.98
CA LYS A 188 -19.80 12.93 5.86
C LYS A 188 -20.31 11.56 6.31
N LYS A 189 -20.49 10.62 5.37
CA LYS A 189 -21.05 9.31 5.65
C LYS A 189 -20.16 8.47 6.57
N GLN A 190 -18.83 8.54 6.40
CA GLN A 190 -17.89 7.78 7.23
C GLN A 190 -17.80 8.30 8.66
N LEU A 191 -18.00 9.61 8.85
CA LEU A 191 -17.90 10.24 10.17
C LEU A 191 -19.26 10.31 10.90
N SER A 192 -20.38 10.12 10.20
CA SER A 192 -21.72 10.17 10.80
C SER A 192 -22.01 8.89 11.60
N LEU A 193 -22.68 9.05 12.74
CA LEU A 193 -23.18 7.94 13.55
C LEU A 193 -24.43 7.32 12.92
N PRO A 194 -24.58 5.98 13.00
CA PRO A 194 -25.74 5.27 12.46
C PRO A 194 -27.01 5.59 13.25
N ALA A 195 -28.18 5.33 12.64
CA ALA A 195 -29.48 5.54 13.28
C ALA A 195 -29.74 4.59 14.46
N GLU A 196 -29.07 3.43 14.49
CA GLU A 196 -29.17 2.43 15.56
C GLU A 196 -28.35 2.80 16.82
N PHE A 197 -27.81 4.03 16.90
CA PHE A 197 -27.01 4.48 18.03
C PHE A 197 -27.89 4.75 19.27
N PRO A 198 -27.50 4.29 20.47
CA PRO A 198 -28.38 4.27 21.65
C PRO A 198 -28.79 5.67 22.17
N ASP A 199 -27.93 6.68 22.03
CA ASP A 199 -28.25 8.07 22.39
C ASP A 199 -28.54 8.90 21.14
N GLU A 200 -29.81 8.97 20.77
CA GLU A 200 -30.27 9.71 19.60
C GLU A 200 -29.95 11.20 19.68
N SER A 201 -29.99 11.79 20.89
CA SER A 201 -29.74 13.22 21.08
C SER A 201 -28.28 13.58 20.78
N PHE A 202 -27.36 12.73 21.26
CA PHE A 202 -25.94 12.86 20.95
C PHE A 202 -25.66 12.57 19.47
N ALA A 203 -26.26 11.52 18.90
CA ALA A 203 -26.08 11.19 17.49
C ALA A 203 -26.52 12.33 16.56
N GLN A 204 -27.65 12.97 16.85
CA GLN A 204 -28.11 14.15 16.10
C GLN A 204 -27.15 15.33 16.26
N LYS A 205 -26.70 15.63 17.48
CA LYS A 205 -25.73 16.70 17.74
C LYS A 205 -24.41 16.47 16.98
N TRP A 206 -23.89 15.24 17.01
CA TRP A 206 -22.69 14.84 16.29
C TRP A 206 -22.87 14.95 14.77
N ASN A 207 -23.94 14.38 14.23
CA ASN A 207 -24.20 14.39 12.78
C ASN A 207 -24.42 15.81 12.24
N ASN A 208 -25.03 16.69 13.03
CA ASN A 208 -25.16 18.12 12.70
C ASN A 208 -23.79 18.81 12.71
N ASN A 209 -22.92 18.52 13.68
CA ASN A 209 -21.54 19.03 13.70
C ASN A 209 -20.75 18.57 12.45
N VAL A 210 -20.85 17.28 12.09
CA VAL A 210 -20.22 16.74 10.87
C VAL A 210 -20.76 17.43 9.61
N GLN A 211 -22.05 17.76 9.56
CA GLN A 211 -22.61 18.53 8.45
C GLN A 211 -21.98 19.93 8.37
N HIS A 212 -21.88 20.66 9.48
CA HIS A 212 -21.24 21.97 9.51
C HIS A 212 -19.76 21.90 9.10
N LEU A 213 -19.02 20.89 9.58
CA LEU A 213 -17.62 20.66 9.17
C LEU A 213 -17.48 20.40 7.67
N SER A 214 -18.45 19.73 7.04
CA SER A 214 -18.40 19.47 5.59
C SER A 214 -18.57 20.73 4.74
N GLU A 215 -19.17 21.78 5.29
CA GLU A 215 -19.40 23.08 4.65
C GLU A 215 -18.28 24.08 4.97
N ASP A 216 -17.46 23.82 5.99
CA ASP A 216 -16.34 24.67 6.38
C ASP A 216 -15.27 24.71 5.28
N LYS A 217 -14.87 25.93 4.88
CA LYS A 217 -13.89 26.14 3.81
C LYS A 217 -12.52 25.55 4.14
N THR A 218 -12.08 25.64 5.39
CA THR A 218 -10.77 25.12 5.80
C THR A 218 -10.74 23.59 5.75
N VAL A 219 -11.86 22.93 6.09
CA VAL A 219 -12.00 21.48 5.96
C VAL A 219 -12.07 21.07 4.49
N GLN A 220 -12.79 21.83 3.66
CA GLN A 220 -12.83 21.58 2.22
C GLN A 220 -11.45 21.72 1.57
N ASP A 221 -10.65 22.72 1.95
CA ASP A 221 -9.29 22.90 1.46
C ASP A 221 -8.40 21.69 1.82
N VAL A 222 -8.50 21.19 3.06
CA VAL A 222 -7.79 19.97 3.51
C VAL A 222 -8.23 18.75 2.69
N LEU A 223 -9.53 18.52 2.53
CA LEU A 223 -10.07 17.40 1.77
C LEU A 223 -9.74 17.51 0.28
N GLN A 224 -9.71 18.73 -0.27
CA GLN A 224 -9.37 18.99 -1.66
C GLN A 224 -7.90 18.69 -1.93
N ASN A 225 -7.00 19.12 -1.05
CA ASN A 225 -5.59 18.75 -1.12
C ASN A 225 -5.43 17.23 -1.10
N LEU A 226 -6.06 16.53 -0.16
CA LEU A 226 -6.01 15.07 -0.10
C LEU A 226 -6.55 14.41 -1.38
N PHE A 227 -7.68 14.91 -1.91
CA PHE A 227 -8.31 14.40 -3.13
C PHE A 227 -7.45 14.61 -4.39
N HIS A 228 -6.73 15.73 -4.48
CA HIS A 228 -5.79 16.00 -5.56
C HIS A 228 -4.57 15.07 -5.52
N HIS A 229 -4.08 14.75 -4.32
CA HIS A 229 -2.97 13.82 -4.15
C HIS A 229 -3.39 12.36 -4.40
N THR A 230 -4.47 11.91 -3.79
CA THR A 230 -4.96 10.54 -3.92
C THR A 230 -6.48 10.48 -3.87
N LYS A 231 -7.07 9.66 -4.74
CA LYS A 231 -8.51 9.32 -4.68
C LYS A 231 -8.76 8.04 -3.90
N ASP A 232 -7.84 7.62 -3.04
CA ASP A 232 -8.02 6.42 -2.20
C ASP A 232 -8.84 6.77 -0.96
N LEU A 233 -9.84 5.92 -0.65
CA LEU A 233 -10.64 6.04 0.56
C LEU A 233 -9.86 5.64 1.81
N ARG A 234 -8.82 4.81 1.68
CA ARG A 234 -7.97 4.45 2.83
C ARG A 234 -7.20 5.65 3.38
N SER A 235 -6.70 6.53 2.51
CA SER A 235 -6.06 7.79 2.94
C SER A 235 -7.05 8.69 3.68
N LEU A 236 -8.30 8.76 3.21
CA LEU A 236 -9.38 9.46 3.92
C LEU A 236 -9.63 8.85 5.31
N HIS A 237 -9.71 7.52 5.41
CA HIS A 237 -9.92 6.85 6.69
C HIS A 237 -8.77 7.10 7.67
N LEU A 238 -7.52 7.15 7.18
CA LEU A 238 -6.37 7.49 8.01
C LEU A 238 -6.47 8.92 8.55
N LEU A 239 -6.79 9.90 7.69
CA LEU A 239 -7.02 11.29 8.10
C LEU A 239 -8.13 11.38 9.16
N LEU A 240 -9.26 10.73 8.91
CA LEU A 240 -10.40 10.70 9.83
C LEU A 240 -10.06 10.06 11.17
N MET A 241 -9.28 8.97 11.16
CA MET A 241 -8.82 8.29 12.37
C MET A 241 -7.91 9.20 13.20
N LEU A 242 -6.94 9.86 12.55
CA LEU A 242 -6.05 10.82 13.21
C LEU A 242 -6.84 11.99 13.82
N ALA A 243 -7.78 12.58 13.08
CA ALA A 243 -8.63 13.64 13.61
C ALA A 243 -9.50 13.13 14.79
N SER A 244 -10.08 11.94 14.67
CA SER A 244 -10.90 11.34 15.73
C SER A 244 -10.10 11.02 17.00
N SER A 245 -8.78 10.83 16.89
CA SER A 245 -7.92 10.60 18.06
C SER A 245 -7.79 11.83 18.98
N ALA A 246 -8.07 13.03 18.47
CA ALA A 246 -8.09 14.26 19.27
C ALA A 246 -9.37 14.39 20.12
N VAL A 247 -10.41 13.62 19.81
CA VAL A 247 -11.69 13.67 20.53
C VAL A 247 -11.54 13.01 21.89
N THR A 248 -11.80 13.78 22.95
CA THR A 248 -11.69 13.35 24.35
C THR A 248 -12.90 13.83 25.15
N VAL A 249 -12.98 13.45 26.43
CA VAL A 249 -14.06 13.92 27.32
C VAL A 249 -14.09 15.46 27.43
N HIS A 250 -12.93 16.11 27.36
CA HIS A 250 -12.81 17.57 27.39
C HIS A 250 -12.98 18.22 26.01
N HIS A 251 -12.88 17.43 24.93
CA HIS A 251 -13.03 17.86 23.54
C HIS A 251 -13.97 16.90 22.79
N PRO A 252 -15.29 16.97 23.04
CA PRO A 252 -16.23 15.91 22.64
C PRO A 252 -16.68 15.98 21.18
N LEU A 253 -16.38 17.06 20.47
CA LEU A 253 -16.78 17.28 19.08
C LEU A 253 -15.54 17.58 18.24
N LEU A 254 -15.51 17.02 17.03
CA LEU A 254 -14.49 17.36 16.05
C LEU A 254 -14.60 18.81 15.61
N THR A 255 -13.45 19.44 15.42
CA THR A 255 -13.32 20.80 14.91
C THR A 255 -12.48 20.83 13.63
N ALA A 256 -12.53 21.95 12.92
CA ALA A 256 -11.70 22.15 11.74
C ALA A 256 -10.19 22.10 12.05
N ALA A 257 -9.79 22.57 13.24
CA ALA A 257 -8.40 22.54 13.69
C ALA A 257 -7.87 21.10 13.82
N ASP A 258 -8.69 20.16 14.29
CA ASP A 258 -8.30 18.74 14.42
C ASP A 258 -8.01 18.12 13.04
N LEU A 259 -8.83 18.44 12.04
CA LEU A 259 -8.63 17.97 10.66
C LEU A 259 -7.40 18.62 10.01
N GLN A 260 -7.13 19.89 10.30
CA GLN A 260 -5.90 20.56 9.84
C GLN A 260 -4.65 19.93 10.45
N GLU A 261 -4.67 19.65 11.75
CA GLU A 261 -3.54 19.02 12.44
C GLU A 261 -3.34 17.58 11.97
N ALA A 262 -4.42 16.80 11.84
CA ALA A 262 -4.37 15.47 11.23
C ALA A 262 -3.81 15.51 9.81
N SER A 263 -4.16 16.53 9.01
CA SER A 263 -3.61 16.71 7.67
C SER A 263 -2.11 16.99 7.69
N ARG A 264 -1.63 17.81 8.63
CA ARG A 264 -0.18 18.10 8.78
C ARG A 264 0.59 16.84 9.14
N GLN A 265 0.07 16.04 10.06
CA GLN A 265 0.67 14.75 10.43
C GLN A 265 0.69 13.78 9.24
N HIS A 266 -0.37 13.77 8.44
CA HIS A 266 -0.46 12.93 7.24
C HIS A 266 0.52 13.37 6.14
N SER A 267 0.74 14.69 5.98
CA SER A 267 1.57 15.27 4.91
C SER A 267 3.01 15.56 5.32
N THR A 268 3.49 15.03 6.45
CA THR A 268 4.84 15.35 6.94
C THR A 268 5.90 14.70 6.07
N ASP A 269 6.92 15.46 5.66
CA ASP A 269 8.08 14.93 4.95
C ASP A 269 9.02 14.19 5.91
N SER A 270 9.04 12.87 5.81
CA SER A 270 9.90 12.00 6.62
C SER A 270 11.39 12.34 6.47
N LYS A 271 11.86 12.72 5.28
CA LYS A 271 13.27 13.07 5.08
C LYS A 271 13.62 14.38 5.76
N ALA A 272 12.76 15.40 5.67
CA ALA A 272 12.96 16.66 6.38
C ALA A 272 13.04 16.45 7.91
N ASN A 273 12.20 15.56 8.46
CA ASN A 273 12.26 15.20 9.88
C ASN A 273 13.57 14.51 10.28
N ILE A 274 14.10 13.63 9.42
CA ILE A 274 15.41 12.98 9.67
C ILE A 274 16.50 14.05 9.67
N VAL A 275 16.50 14.96 8.69
CA VAL A 275 17.49 16.05 8.60
C VAL A 275 17.45 16.97 9.83
N HIS A 276 16.26 17.23 10.38
CA HIS A 276 16.10 18.02 11.61
C HIS A 276 16.82 17.40 12.82
N GLY A 277 16.98 16.07 12.87
CA GLY A 277 17.66 15.36 13.96
C GLY A 277 19.18 15.22 13.81
N LEU A 278 19.75 15.67 12.69
CA LEU A 278 21.19 15.53 12.43
C LEU A 278 22.02 16.50 13.29
N SER A 279 23.30 16.17 13.47
CA SER A 279 24.26 17.09 14.07
C SER A 279 24.65 18.22 13.10
N VAL A 280 25.18 19.32 13.65
CA VAL A 280 25.68 20.45 12.84
C VAL A 280 26.78 19.99 11.87
N LEU A 281 27.63 19.04 12.27
CA LEU A 281 28.68 18.50 11.40
C LEU A 281 28.09 17.80 10.17
N GLU A 282 27.07 16.96 10.37
CA GLU A 282 26.40 16.23 9.28
C GLU A 282 25.67 17.19 8.35
N ILE A 283 25.05 18.22 8.90
CA ILE A 283 24.43 19.29 8.10
C ILE A 283 25.47 20.02 7.25
N CYS A 284 26.64 20.34 7.81
CA CYS A 284 27.73 20.92 7.03
C CYS A 284 28.19 20.00 5.89
N LEU A 285 28.22 18.68 6.11
CA LEU A 285 28.54 17.72 5.05
C LEU A 285 27.43 17.67 3.98
N ILE A 286 26.16 17.72 4.36
CA ILE A 286 25.03 17.79 3.41
C ILE A 286 25.11 19.09 2.58
N ILE A 287 25.47 20.22 3.19
CA ILE A 287 25.67 21.49 2.47
C ILE A 287 26.85 21.40 1.49
N ALA A 288 27.97 20.79 1.90
CA ALA A 288 29.08 20.51 0.99
C ALA A 288 28.62 19.65 -0.21
N MET A 289 27.85 18.60 0.04
CA MET A 289 27.29 17.74 -1.03
C MET A 289 26.32 18.51 -1.94
N LYS A 290 25.47 19.37 -1.39
CA LYS A 290 24.60 20.28 -2.15
C LYS A 290 25.40 21.17 -3.08
N HIS A 291 26.48 21.79 -2.57
CA HIS A 291 27.34 22.64 -3.41
C HIS A 291 28.05 21.85 -4.50
N LEU A 292 28.53 20.64 -4.20
CA LEU A 292 29.12 19.78 -5.23
C LEU A 292 28.09 19.42 -6.31
N ASN A 293 26.86 19.08 -5.94
CA ASN A 293 25.78 18.84 -6.91
C ASN A 293 25.45 20.08 -7.75
N GLU A 294 25.44 21.27 -7.16
CA GLU A 294 25.17 22.53 -7.88
C GLU A 294 26.32 22.92 -8.81
N VAL A 295 27.57 22.73 -8.40
CA VAL A 295 28.77 23.08 -9.19
C VAL A 295 29.02 22.08 -10.33
N TYR A 296 28.79 20.79 -10.08
CA TYR A 296 29.07 19.72 -11.03
C TYR A 296 27.79 19.14 -11.66
N ASP A 297 26.69 19.90 -11.67
CA ASP A 297 25.42 19.53 -12.34
C ASP A 297 24.90 18.11 -12.01
N GLY A 298 24.94 17.75 -10.72
CA GLY A 298 24.44 16.47 -10.22
C GLY A 298 25.35 15.26 -10.44
N GLU A 299 26.58 15.46 -10.89
CA GLU A 299 27.60 14.41 -10.95
C GLU A 299 27.91 13.84 -9.56
N PRO A 300 28.22 12.53 -9.44
CA PRO A 300 28.47 11.89 -8.17
C PRO A 300 29.79 12.36 -7.54
N PHE A 301 29.85 12.30 -6.22
CA PHE A 301 31.01 12.73 -5.43
C PHE A 301 31.51 11.61 -4.53
N ASN A 302 32.77 11.68 -4.12
CA ASN A 302 33.33 10.79 -3.09
C ASN A 302 33.57 11.56 -1.77
N PHE A 303 33.94 10.84 -0.71
CA PHE A 303 34.18 11.45 0.61
C PHE A 303 35.28 12.52 0.54
N GLN A 304 36.34 12.30 -0.23
CA GLN A 304 37.45 13.24 -0.31
C GLN A 304 37.02 14.59 -0.93
N MET A 305 36.14 14.58 -1.94
CA MET A 305 35.57 15.81 -2.52
C MET A 305 34.74 16.58 -1.49
N VAL A 306 33.86 15.87 -0.77
CA VAL A 306 33.02 16.47 0.29
C VAL A 306 33.89 17.02 1.41
N TYR A 307 34.90 16.27 1.85
CA TYR A 307 35.83 16.71 2.89
C TYR A 307 36.61 17.95 2.46
N ASN A 308 37.09 18.00 1.21
CA ASN A 308 37.79 19.18 0.68
C ASN A 308 36.88 20.41 0.66
N GLU A 309 35.61 20.27 0.26
CA GLU A 309 34.65 21.38 0.24
C GLU A 309 34.30 21.86 1.66
N PHE A 310 34.14 20.92 2.60
CA PHE A 310 33.97 21.23 4.03
C PHE A 310 35.21 21.94 4.61
N GLN A 311 36.42 21.54 4.22
CA GLN A 311 37.65 22.20 4.64
C GLN A 311 37.76 23.64 4.11
N LYS A 312 37.31 23.92 2.89
CA LYS A 312 37.24 25.30 2.36
C LYS A 312 36.35 26.19 3.22
N PHE A 313 35.26 25.65 3.77
CA PHE A 313 34.39 26.38 4.69
C PHE A 313 35.11 26.71 6.02
N ILE A 314 35.79 25.73 6.63
CA ILE A 314 36.50 25.92 7.91
C ILE A 314 37.65 26.93 7.76
N GLN A 315 38.47 26.79 6.71
CA GLN A 315 39.69 27.58 6.53
C GLN A 315 39.42 29.08 6.33
N ARG A 316 38.22 29.45 5.90
CA ARG A 316 37.81 30.87 5.73
C ARG A 316 37.67 31.62 7.06
N LYS A 317 37.54 30.92 8.19
CA LYS A 317 37.36 31.55 9.52
C LYS A 317 38.40 31.02 10.51
N ALA A 318 39.32 31.90 10.93
CA ALA A 318 40.42 31.61 11.84
C ALA A 318 40.00 31.04 13.23
N HIS A 319 38.72 31.17 13.60
CA HIS A 319 38.15 30.65 14.85
C HIS A 319 36.91 29.78 14.61
N SER A 320 36.98 28.86 13.64
CA SER A 320 35.91 27.90 13.41
C SER A 320 35.88 26.83 14.51
N MET A 321 34.77 26.72 15.23
CA MET A 321 34.53 25.64 16.21
C MET A 321 34.29 24.28 15.55
N TYR A 322 34.35 24.21 14.22
CA TYR A 322 34.03 23.03 13.42
C TYR A 322 35.28 22.30 12.90
N ASN A 323 36.47 22.62 13.41
CA ASN A 323 37.70 21.95 13.02
C ASN A 323 37.82 20.56 13.68
N PHE A 324 37.14 19.57 13.09
CA PHE A 324 37.18 18.18 13.53
C PHE A 324 38.23 17.37 12.76
N GLU A 325 38.80 16.35 13.42
CA GLU A 325 39.72 15.42 12.78
C GLU A 325 39.02 14.59 11.67
N LYS A 326 39.76 14.25 10.60
CA LYS A 326 39.24 13.47 9.46
C LYS A 326 38.46 12.21 9.86
N PRO A 327 38.88 11.40 10.86
CA PRO A 327 38.10 10.23 11.30
C PRO A 327 36.72 10.55 11.88
N VAL A 328 36.58 11.70 12.55
CA VAL A 328 35.29 12.17 13.09
C VAL A 328 34.35 12.57 11.95
N VAL A 329 34.90 13.28 10.95
CA VAL A 329 34.15 13.67 9.75
C VAL A 329 33.76 12.45 8.92
N MET A 330 34.64 11.45 8.82
CA MET A 330 34.33 10.18 8.17
C MET A 330 33.23 9.42 8.91
N LYS A 331 33.24 9.41 10.24
CA LYS A 331 32.17 8.79 11.04
C LYS A 331 30.81 9.47 10.82
N ALA A 332 30.78 10.80 10.73
CA ALA A 332 29.57 11.54 10.38
C ALA A 332 29.08 11.22 8.96
N PHE A 333 30.00 11.11 7.99
CA PHE A 333 29.68 10.69 6.63
C PHE A 333 29.13 9.26 6.57
N GLU A 334 29.71 8.32 7.33
CA GLU A 334 29.21 6.95 7.45
C GLU A 334 27.81 6.89 8.09
N HIS A 335 27.52 7.76 9.05
CA HIS A 335 26.17 7.87 9.62
C HIS A 335 25.16 8.39 8.60
N LEU A 336 25.52 9.35 7.74
CA LEU A 336 24.66 9.80 6.63
C LEU A 336 24.36 8.67 5.62
N LEU A 337 25.33 7.78 5.37
CA LEU A 337 25.11 6.58 4.57
C LEU A 337 24.18 5.58 5.28
N GLN A 338 24.35 5.40 6.59
CA GLN A 338 23.50 4.53 7.40
C GLN A 338 22.03 5.00 7.43
N LEU A 339 21.80 6.31 7.37
CA LEU A 339 20.47 6.93 7.28
C LEU A 339 19.90 6.95 5.86
N GLU A 340 20.61 6.41 4.87
CA GLU A 340 20.24 6.43 3.44
C GLU A 340 19.93 7.85 2.91
N LEU A 341 20.58 8.87 3.48
CA LEU A 341 20.55 10.23 2.95
C LEU A 341 21.55 10.39 1.79
N VAL A 342 22.55 9.50 1.76
CA VAL A 342 23.56 9.38 0.71
C VAL A 342 23.62 7.91 0.31
N GLN A 343 23.76 7.63 -0.98
CA GLN A 343 23.79 6.26 -1.49
C GLN A 343 24.97 6.04 -2.46
N PRO A 344 25.70 4.91 -2.36
CA PRO A 344 26.71 4.55 -3.35
C PRO A 344 26.05 4.17 -4.67
N LEU A 345 26.66 4.58 -5.78
CA LEU A 345 26.21 4.19 -7.12
C LEU A 345 26.42 2.70 -7.40
N GLU A 346 27.48 2.13 -6.83
CA GLU A 346 27.81 0.72 -6.96
C GLU A 346 27.78 0.03 -5.59
N ARG A 347 27.37 -1.24 -5.57
CA ARG A 347 27.48 -2.03 -4.34
C ARG A 347 28.96 -2.12 -3.96
N PRO A 348 29.34 -1.74 -2.73
CA PRO A 348 30.74 -1.73 -2.33
C PRO A 348 31.32 -3.15 -2.50
N SER A 349 32.29 -3.29 -3.39
CA SER A 349 33.08 -4.51 -3.45
C SER A 349 33.92 -4.61 -2.18
N ALA A 350 34.19 -5.83 -1.69
CA ALA A 350 35.02 -6.05 -0.49
C ALA A 350 36.44 -5.45 -0.59
N ARG A 351 36.85 -4.95 -1.77
CA ARG A 351 38.18 -4.40 -2.06
C ARG A 351 38.19 -2.87 -2.27
N ALA A 352 37.03 -2.23 -2.38
CA ALA A 352 36.98 -0.77 -2.59
C ALA A 352 37.19 -0.03 -1.26
N GLN A 353 38.14 0.91 -1.26
CA GLN A 353 38.33 1.81 -0.12
C GLN A 353 37.13 2.76 -0.02
N ARG A 354 36.50 2.82 1.16
CA ARG A 354 35.24 3.55 1.39
C ARG A 354 35.32 5.03 1.04
N GLU A 355 36.49 5.65 1.19
CA GLU A 355 36.70 7.09 0.93
C GLU A 355 36.60 7.46 -0.56
N PHE A 356 36.81 6.51 -1.47
CA PHE A 356 36.85 6.74 -2.92
C PHE A 356 35.62 6.24 -3.67
N LEU A 357 34.65 5.68 -2.94
CA LEU A 357 33.39 5.27 -3.54
C LEU A 357 32.60 6.50 -4.00
N LEU A 358 32.09 6.42 -5.23
CA LEU A 358 31.21 7.44 -5.79
C LEU A 358 29.79 7.27 -5.22
N MET A 359 29.26 8.39 -4.75
CA MET A 359 28.03 8.48 -3.98
C MET A 359 27.12 9.57 -4.56
N LYS A 360 25.82 9.46 -4.28
CA LYS A 360 24.81 10.45 -4.64
C LYS A 360 24.01 10.88 -3.42
N LEU A 361 23.73 12.18 -3.32
CA LEU A 361 22.83 12.75 -2.32
C LEU A 361 21.38 12.42 -2.68
N LEU A 362 20.60 11.93 -1.71
CA LEU A 362 19.18 11.59 -1.87
C LEU A 362 18.25 12.66 -1.27
N LEU A 363 18.70 13.91 -1.20
CA LEU A 363 17.96 15.07 -0.73
C LEU A 363 17.91 16.13 -1.83
N ASP A 364 16.74 16.73 -2.02
CA ASP A 364 16.59 17.87 -2.91
C ASP A 364 17.09 19.16 -2.26
N SER A 365 17.54 20.12 -3.07
CA SER A 365 18.02 21.42 -2.59
C SER A 365 16.95 22.17 -1.77
N SER A 366 15.68 22.09 -2.17
CA SER A 366 14.55 22.64 -1.41
C SER A 366 14.40 22.01 -0.02
N GLN A 367 14.45 20.67 0.07
CA GLN A 367 14.35 19.96 1.35
C GLN A 367 15.47 20.36 2.32
N ILE A 368 16.68 20.55 1.82
CA ILE A 368 17.84 20.98 2.62
C ILE A 368 17.60 22.41 3.13
N MET A 369 17.17 23.33 2.25
CA MET A 369 16.94 24.72 2.63
C MET A 369 15.78 24.87 3.62
N ASP A 370 14.69 24.14 3.41
CA ASP A 370 13.53 24.14 4.31
C ASP A 370 13.89 23.55 5.68
N ALA A 371 14.64 22.45 5.70
CA ALA A 371 15.13 21.86 6.95
C ALA A 371 16.05 22.82 7.72
N LEU A 372 16.93 23.55 7.03
CA LEU A 372 17.82 24.55 7.65
C LEU A 372 17.09 25.75 8.23
N GLN A 373 15.93 26.12 7.67
CA GLN A 373 15.11 27.20 8.24
C GLN A 373 14.57 26.80 9.61
N VAL A 374 14.08 25.56 9.74
CA VAL A 374 13.44 25.02 10.96
C VAL A 374 14.45 24.42 11.95
N TYR A 375 15.70 24.16 11.53
CA TYR A 375 16.70 23.51 12.37
C TYR A 375 16.99 24.26 13.69
N PRO A 376 16.92 23.60 14.87
CA PRO A 376 17.09 24.26 16.16
C PRO A 376 18.51 24.78 16.35
N ASN A 377 18.65 26.04 16.76
CA ASN A 377 19.96 26.66 17.05
C ASN A 377 20.99 26.52 15.91
N CYS A 378 20.53 26.48 14.66
CA CYS A 378 21.42 26.42 13.50
C CYS A 378 22.38 27.63 13.50
N PRO A 379 23.71 27.43 13.52
CA PRO A 379 24.65 28.54 13.51
C PRO A 379 24.46 29.42 12.28
N THR A 380 24.48 30.74 12.48
CA THR A 380 24.28 31.73 11.40
C THR A 380 25.24 31.54 10.25
N ASP A 381 26.47 31.15 10.56
CA ASP A 381 27.54 30.90 9.60
C ASP A 381 27.21 29.74 8.65
N VAL A 382 26.56 28.70 9.17
CA VAL A 382 26.14 27.52 8.39
C VAL A 382 24.97 27.89 7.48
N LYS A 383 23.99 28.67 7.98
CA LYS A 383 22.89 29.18 7.15
C LYS A 383 23.37 30.08 6.01
N GLN A 384 24.30 30.98 6.30
CA GLN A 384 24.91 31.85 5.28
C GLN A 384 25.66 31.05 4.23
N TRP A 385 26.40 30.02 4.65
CA TRP A 385 27.12 29.16 3.73
C TRP A 385 26.17 28.37 2.82
N ALA A 386 25.09 27.80 3.36
CA ALA A 386 24.09 27.08 2.58
C ALA A 386 23.37 27.95 1.53
N ALA A 387 23.11 29.22 1.89
CA ALA A 387 22.50 30.20 1.00
C ALA A 387 23.48 30.77 -0.04
N SER A 388 24.79 30.65 0.19
CA SER A 388 25.84 31.08 -0.74
C SER A 388 26.02 30.09 -1.89
N SER A 389 24.94 29.78 -2.61
CA SER A 389 25.05 29.14 -3.91
C SER A 389 25.64 30.17 -4.89
N LEU A 390 26.92 30.01 -5.23
CA LEU A 390 27.65 30.77 -6.25
C LEU A 390 27.96 32.25 -5.95
N SER A 391 29.06 32.52 -5.26
CA SER A 391 29.77 33.79 -5.47
C SER A 391 31.28 33.73 -5.37
N TRP A 392 31.95 32.57 -5.43
CA TRP A 392 33.40 32.53 -5.21
C TRP A 392 34.09 31.37 -5.93
N LEU A 393 33.94 31.31 -7.26
CA LEU A 393 34.98 30.74 -8.12
C LEU A 393 36.16 31.73 -8.19
#